data_AF-A0A1T4ZZ20-F1
#
_entry.id   AF-A0A1T4ZZ20-F1
#
_cell.length_a   1.000
_cell.length_b   1.000
_cell.length_c   1.000
_cell.angle_alpha   90.00
_cell.angle_beta   90.00
_cell.angle_gamma   90.00
#
_symmetry.space_group_name_H-M   'P 1'
#
loop_
_entity.id
_entity.type
_entity.pdbx_description
1 polymer ?
#
loop_
_entity_poly.entity_id
_entity_poly.type
_entity_poly.pdbx_seq_one_letter_code
_entity_poly.pdbx_strand_id
1 'polypeptide(L)'
;MEMRDLMDRLSTDKVQGKFQLSQDGVKFRSLCPRCNNERLGAECDPELLKLCNHASTVMRSPLALPPSFTVEVRPMRVLRSIVGHTLATQSGRGPLGPMEEAMVEFFLDTRLPPPRQMECFYWPYPFSDQVILRDVSLGRLGGHPPLFFKLLKFYPLSFMLTWERDVPTWNFRMQDLARYRRLSNDDSAALIIDLQAVPPQRWPEAPLDDCMLMMAGKPMIAEPRAERGAR
;
A
#
# COMPACT_ATOMS: atom_id res chain seq x y z
N MET A 1 14.97 -2.37 -12.76
CA MET A 1 14.52 -2.78 -11.41
C MET A 1 14.80 -4.27 -11.27
N GLU A 2 15.17 -4.75 -10.09
CA GLU A 2 15.27 -6.20 -9.82
C GLU A 2 14.03 -6.65 -9.07
N MET A 3 13.38 -7.73 -9.55
CA MET A 3 12.20 -8.30 -8.91
C MET A 3 12.60 -9.54 -8.10
N ARG A 4 12.16 -9.61 -6.85
CA ARG A 4 12.46 -10.67 -5.90
C ARG A 4 11.21 -11.12 -5.15
N ASP A 5 11.19 -12.38 -4.73
CA ASP A 5 10.24 -12.88 -3.74
C ASP A 5 10.63 -12.35 -2.34
N LEU A 6 9.65 -12.01 -1.49
CA LEU A 6 9.94 -11.54 -0.13
C LEU A 6 10.66 -12.61 0.70
N MET A 7 10.32 -13.90 0.55
CA MET A 7 10.95 -14.96 1.32
C MET A 7 12.44 -15.08 0.99
N ASP A 8 12.81 -14.92 -0.28
CA ASP A 8 14.21 -14.86 -0.71
C ASP A 8 14.95 -13.66 -0.09
N ARG A 9 14.25 -12.54 0.15
CA ARG A 9 14.83 -11.33 0.76
C ARG A 9 14.96 -11.42 2.28
N LEU A 10 14.06 -12.16 2.93
CA LEU A 10 14.06 -12.34 4.40
C LEU A 10 14.96 -13.49 4.86
N SER A 11 15.28 -14.45 3.98
CA SER A 11 16.19 -15.55 4.30
C SER A 11 17.63 -15.08 4.51
N THR A 12 18.32 -15.66 5.49
CA THR A 12 19.77 -15.50 5.71
C THR A 12 20.61 -16.30 4.71
N ASP A 13 20.01 -17.31 4.07
CA ASP A 13 20.68 -18.08 3.04
C ASP A 13 20.57 -17.33 1.70
N LYS A 14 21.71 -17.09 1.05
CA LYS A 14 21.77 -16.63 -0.34
C LYS A 14 21.28 -17.74 -1.27
N VAL A 15 19.98 -17.95 -1.31
CA VAL A 15 19.37 -18.74 -2.37
C VAL A 15 19.64 -17.96 -3.66
N GLN A 16 20.39 -18.55 -4.59
CA GLN A 16 20.58 -18.01 -5.94
C GLN A 16 19.27 -18.11 -6.73
N GLY A 17 18.26 -17.35 -6.31
CA GLY A 17 17.00 -17.21 -7.02
C GLY A 17 17.22 -16.54 -8.37
N LYS A 18 16.53 -17.02 -9.41
CA LYS A 18 16.57 -16.40 -10.74
C LYS A 18 15.96 -15.01 -10.68
N PHE A 19 16.80 -13.97 -10.71
CA PHE A 19 16.36 -12.59 -10.87
C PHE A 19 15.65 -12.43 -12.22
N GLN A 20 14.41 -11.94 -12.19
CA GLN A 20 13.77 -11.46 -13.41
C GLN A 20 14.08 -9.97 -13.57
N LEU A 21 14.80 -9.65 -14.64
CA LEU A 21 14.99 -8.27 -15.08
C LEU A 21 13.65 -7.75 -15.61
N SER A 22 13.10 -6.74 -14.95
CA SER A 22 11.97 -5.97 -15.47
C SER A 22 12.40 -4.54 -15.73
N GLN A 23 12.14 -4.08 -16.96
CA GLN A 23 12.35 -2.68 -17.34
C GLN A 23 11.21 -1.77 -16.87
N ASP A 24 10.03 -2.33 -16.51
CA ASP A 24 8.82 -1.57 -16.19
C ASP A 24 8.24 -1.87 -14.79
N GLY A 25 9.06 -2.34 -13.84
CA GLY A 25 8.58 -2.72 -12.50
C GLY A 25 7.78 -4.04 -12.47
N VAL A 26 6.90 -4.22 -11.48
CA VAL A 26 6.13 -5.48 -11.31
C VAL A 26 4.96 -5.52 -12.31
N LYS A 27 4.96 -6.50 -13.22
CA LYS A 27 3.90 -6.68 -14.23
C LYS A 27 2.86 -7.70 -13.76
N PHE A 28 1.64 -7.26 -13.49
CA PHE A 28 0.48 -8.13 -13.26
C PHE A 28 -0.43 -8.17 -14.50
N ARG A 29 -1.31 -9.18 -14.60
CA ARG A 29 -2.48 -9.05 -15.48
C ARG A 29 -3.36 -7.95 -14.89
N SER A 30 -3.41 -6.81 -15.56
CA SER A 30 -4.12 -5.62 -15.09
C SER A 30 -5.64 -5.78 -15.17
N LEU A 31 -6.35 -4.79 -14.59
CA LEU A 31 -7.79 -4.62 -14.78
C LEU A 31 -8.14 -4.54 -16.28
N CYS A 32 -9.43 -4.75 -16.62
CA CYS A 32 -9.90 -4.57 -17.99
C CYS A 32 -9.62 -3.13 -18.49
N PRO A 33 -9.53 -2.89 -19.82
CA PRO A 33 -9.16 -1.58 -20.36
C PRO A 33 -10.00 -0.41 -19.81
N ARG A 34 -11.30 -0.63 -19.64
CA ARG A 34 -12.22 0.36 -19.05
C ARG A 34 -11.85 0.69 -17.60
N CYS A 35 -11.70 -0.34 -16.76
CA CYS A 35 -11.35 -0.14 -15.35
C CYS A 35 -9.95 0.47 -15.18
N ASN A 36 -9.00 0.07 -16.01
CA ASN A 36 -7.62 0.55 -15.93
C ASN A 36 -7.48 1.99 -16.43
N ASN A 37 -8.03 2.31 -17.61
CA ASN A 37 -7.76 3.58 -18.27
C ASN A 37 -8.78 4.65 -17.92
N GLU A 38 -10.08 4.31 -17.90
CA GLU A 38 -11.14 5.29 -17.66
C GLU A 38 -11.32 5.54 -16.15
N ARG A 39 -11.42 4.48 -15.36
CA ARG A 39 -11.71 4.63 -13.91
C ARG A 39 -10.45 4.88 -13.09
N LEU A 40 -9.48 3.98 -13.14
CA LEU A 40 -8.27 4.10 -12.34
C LEU A 40 -7.44 5.29 -12.84
N GLY A 41 -7.00 5.23 -14.10
CA GLY A 41 -6.10 6.23 -14.69
C GLY A 41 -6.68 7.64 -14.84
N ALA A 42 -7.94 7.79 -15.28
CA ALA A 42 -8.49 9.13 -15.54
C ALA A 42 -9.23 9.74 -14.34
N GLU A 43 -9.94 8.95 -13.52
CA GLU A 43 -10.75 9.50 -12.42
C GLU A 43 -10.06 9.50 -11.05
N CYS A 44 -9.30 8.44 -10.74
CA CYS A 44 -8.77 8.20 -9.39
C CYS A 44 -7.30 8.60 -9.24
N ASP A 45 -6.43 8.10 -10.13
CA ASP A 45 -4.97 8.28 -10.07
C ASP A 45 -4.50 9.74 -10.06
N PRO A 46 -5.17 10.71 -10.70
CA PRO A 46 -4.75 12.10 -10.63
C PRO A 46 -4.67 12.65 -9.20
N GLU A 47 -5.56 12.23 -8.30
CA GLU A 47 -5.55 12.67 -6.89
C GLU A 47 -4.46 11.95 -6.08
N LEU A 48 -4.22 10.66 -6.33
CA LEU A 48 -3.09 9.96 -5.72
C LEU A 48 -1.76 10.55 -6.19
N LEU A 49 -1.63 10.86 -7.48
CA LEU A 49 -0.47 11.50 -8.06
C LEU A 49 -0.23 12.88 -7.45
N LYS A 50 -1.28 13.68 -7.25
CA LYS A 50 -1.21 14.97 -6.55
C LYS A 50 -0.66 14.81 -5.13
N LEU A 51 -1.17 13.84 -4.38
CA LEU A 51 -0.71 13.52 -3.02
C LEU A 51 0.77 13.15 -3.01
N CYS A 52 1.17 12.20 -3.86
CA CYS A 52 2.54 11.71 -3.97
C CYS A 52 3.51 12.79 -4.43
N ASN A 53 3.14 13.63 -5.41
CA ASN A 53 3.99 14.71 -5.89
C ASN A 53 4.24 15.74 -4.79
N HIS A 54 3.20 16.15 -4.07
CA HIS A 54 3.35 17.10 -2.96
C HIS A 54 4.24 16.51 -1.86
N ALA A 55 3.97 15.26 -1.45
CA ALA A 55 4.77 14.59 -0.44
C ALA A 55 6.24 14.45 -0.85
N SER A 56 6.50 14.09 -2.10
CA SER A 56 7.85 14.02 -2.69
C SER A 56 8.56 15.37 -2.64
N THR A 57 7.88 16.47 -3.01
CA THR A 57 8.46 17.82 -2.96
C THR A 57 8.88 18.20 -1.56
N VAL A 58 8.03 17.94 -0.55
CA VAL A 58 8.37 18.23 0.84
C VAL A 58 9.53 17.36 1.30
N MET A 59 9.49 16.05 1.06
CA MET A 59 10.52 15.11 1.52
C MET A 59 11.89 15.29 0.83
N ARG A 60 11.93 15.91 -0.35
CA ARG A 60 13.18 16.28 -1.05
C ARG A 60 13.68 17.67 -0.69
N SER A 61 12.92 18.45 0.09
CA SER A 61 13.30 19.80 0.45
C SER A 61 14.64 19.79 1.20
N PRO A 62 15.60 20.63 0.81
CA PRO A 62 16.86 20.78 1.55
C PRO A 62 16.69 21.55 2.87
N LEU A 63 15.49 22.08 3.14
CA LEU A 63 15.16 22.80 4.37
C LEU A 63 14.78 21.83 5.49
N ALA A 64 14.87 22.29 6.74
CA ALA A 64 14.37 21.54 7.89
C ALA A 64 12.90 21.16 7.66
N LEU A 65 12.62 19.85 7.65
CA LEU A 65 11.28 19.34 7.41
C LEU A 65 10.38 19.62 8.62
N PRO A 66 9.14 20.09 8.41
CA PRO A 66 8.19 20.21 9.50
C PRO A 66 7.86 18.81 10.07
N PRO A 67 7.42 18.69 11.33
CA PRO A 67 7.04 17.40 11.92
C PRO A 67 5.86 16.74 11.17
N SER A 68 4.99 17.54 10.59
CA SER A 68 3.89 17.10 9.72
C SER A 68 3.52 18.21 8.75
N PHE A 69 2.86 17.87 7.64
CA PHE A 69 2.27 18.82 6.71
C PHE A 69 0.93 18.31 6.19
N THR A 70 0.16 19.18 5.53
CA THR A 70 -1.15 18.83 4.98
C THR A 70 -1.18 18.96 3.46
N VAL A 71 -1.91 18.06 2.80
CA VAL A 71 -2.16 18.13 1.36
C VAL A 71 -3.66 18.11 1.11
N GLU A 72 -4.18 19.16 0.47
CA GLU A 72 -5.57 19.21 0.01
C GLU A 72 -5.76 18.25 -1.17
N VAL A 73 -6.53 17.19 -0.97
CA VAL A 73 -6.89 16.21 -2.01
C VAL A 73 -8.32 15.74 -1.83
N ARG A 74 -8.82 14.95 -2.77
CA ARG A 74 -10.10 14.24 -2.64
C ARG A 74 -9.88 12.86 -2.03
N PRO A 75 -10.11 12.65 -0.72
CA PRO A 75 -9.63 11.45 -0.02
C PRO A 75 -10.24 10.16 -0.56
N MET A 76 -11.50 10.20 -1.00
CA MET A 76 -12.17 9.02 -1.54
C MET A 76 -11.63 8.62 -2.91
N ARG A 77 -11.20 9.57 -3.75
CA ARG A 77 -10.49 9.24 -5.00
C ARG A 77 -9.11 8.64 -4.75
N VAL A 78 -8.38 9.16 -3.76
CA VAL A 78 -7.10 8.57 -3.31
C VAL A 78 -7.31 7.14 -2.85
N LEU A 79 -8.29 6.90 -1.96
CA LEU A 79 -8.60 5.56 -1.47
C LEU A 79 -9.00 4.61 -2.60
N ARG A 80 -9.78 5.07 -3.57
CA ARG A 80 -10.17 4.29 -4.75
C ARG A 80 -8.99 3.94 -5.65
N SER A 81 -8.03 4.85 -5.83
CA SER A 81 -6.80 4.57 -6.56
C SER A 81 -5.98 3.48 -5.86
N ILE A 82 -5.82 3.55 -4.53
CA ILE A 82 -5.13 2.53 -3.73
C ILE A 82 -5.83 1.17 -3.85
N VAL A 83 -7.17 1.15 -3.74
CA VAL A 83 -7.96 -0.08 -3.91
C VAL A 83 -7.82 -0.63 -5.33
N GLY A 84 -7.92 0.23 -6.35
CA GLY A 84 -7.80 -0.16 -7.76
C GLY A 84 -6.43 -0.74 -8.11
N HIS A 85 -5.34 -0.13 -7.63
CA HIS A 85 -4.00 -0.69 -7.76
C HIS A 85 -3.86 -2.02 -7.02
N THR A 86 -4.44 -2.14 -5.83
CA THR A 86 -4.44 -3.39 -5.07
C THR A 86 -5.16 -4.49 -5.84
N LEU A 87 -6.35 -4.22 -6.39
CA LEU A 87 -7.12 -5.15 -7.22
C LEU A 87 -6.39 -5.50 -8.53
N ALA A 88 -5.69 -4.54 -9.15
CA ALA A 88 -4.89 -4.77 -10.36
C ALA A 88 -3.72 -5.73 -10.11
N THR A 89 -3.26 -5.84 -8.86
CA THR A 89 -2.22 -6.80 -8.49
C THR A 89 -2.77 -8.21 -8.34
N GLN A 90 -4.08 -8.41 -8.25
CA GLN A 90 -4.66 -9.74 -8.06
C GLN A 90 -4.57 -10.57 -9.35
N SER A 91 -3.82 -11.67 -9.28
CA SER A 91 -3.60 -12.56 -10.42
C SER A 91 -4.25 -13.92 -10.14
N GLY A 92 -5.55 -14.05 -10.37
CA GLY A 92 -6.23 -15.34 -10.15
C GLY A 92 -7.68 -15.35 -10.60
N ARG A 93 -8.17 -16.52 -11.04
CA ARG A 93 -9.59 -16.82 -11.29
C ARG A 93 -10.19 -17.64 -10.14
N GLY A 94 -9.68 -17.44 -8.92
CA GLY A 94 -10.23 -18.06 -7.71
C GLY A 94 -11.47 -17.30 -7.22
N PRO A 95 -12.27 -17.90 -6.32
CA PRO A 95 -13.32 -17.15 -5.64
C PRO A 95 -12.70 -15.96 -4.91
N LEU A 96 -13.37 -14.81 -5.01
CA LEU A 96 -13.00 -13.63 -4.24
C LEU A 96 -13.35 -13.90 -2.76
N GLY A 97 -12.51 -13.42 -1.85
CA GLY A 97 -12.86 -13.36 -0.43
C GLY A 97 -13.74 -12.15 -0.14
N PRO A 98 -14.30 -12.06 1.07
CA PRO A 98 -15.17 -10.95 1.46
C PRO A 98 -14.51 -9.57 1.33
N MET A 99 -13.20 -9.47 1.61
CA MET A 99 -12.44 -8.23 1.45
C MET A 99 -12.38 -7.81 -0.03
N GLU A 100 -12.04 -8.75 -0.92
CA GLU A 100 -11.90 -8.47 -2.34
C GLU A 100 -13.23 -8.12 -3.00
N GLU A 101 -14.31 -8.83 -2.66
CA GLU A 101 -15.65 -8.51 -3.16
C GLU A 101 -16.06 -7.10 -2.77
N ALA A 102 -15.90 -6.74 -1.50
CA ALA A 102 -16.22 -5.40 -1.01
C ALA A 102 -15.32 -4.32 -1.63
N MET A 103 -14.05 -4.62 -1.90
CA MET A 103 -13.14 -3.72 -2.63
C MET A 103 -13.57 -3.53 -4.09
N VAL A 104 -13.98 -4.60 -4.77
CA VAL A 104 -14.49 -4.55 -6.16
C VAL A 104 -15.77 -3.72 -6.22
N GLU A 105 -16.74 -3.98 -5.34
CA GLU A 105 -17.97 -3.20 -5.26
C GLU A 105 -17.69 -1.73 -5.00
N PHE A 106 -16.87 -1.44 -3.98
CA PHE A 106 -16.45 -0.09 -3.68
C PHE A 106 -15.83 0.55 -4.91
N PHE A 107 -14.82 -0.05 -5.54
CA PHE A 107 -14.15 0.50 -6.72
C PHE A 107 -15.10 0.74 -7.92
N LEU A 108 -16.05 -0.17 -8.16
CA LEU A 108 -16.96 -0.10 -9.30
C LEU A 108 -18.17 0.83 -9.11
N ASP A 109 -18.66 1.04 -7.89
CA ASP A 109 -19.71 2.03 -7.62
C ASP A 109 -19.13 3.23 -6.86
N THR A 110 -19.01 4.35 -7.58
CA THR A 110 -18.46 5.61 -7.06
C THR A 110 -19.29 6.24 -5.96
N ARG A 111 -20.55 5.80 -5.78
CA ARG A 111 -21.47 6.32 -4.77
C ARG A 111 -21.36 5.59 -3.44
N LEU A 112 -20.75 4.39 -3.44
CA LEU A 112 -20.59 3.62 -2.22
C LEU A 112 -19.47 4.21 -1.34
N PRO A 113 -19.69 4.36 -0.03
CA PRO A 113 -18.61 4.62 0.91
C PRO A 113 -17.70 3.39 1.02
N PRO A 114 -16.46 3.54 1.50
CA PRO A 114 -15.61 2.37 1.73
C PRO A 114 -16.26 1.41 2.75
N PRO A 115 -16.05 0.08 2.63
CA PRO A 115 -16.63 -0.92 3.51
C PRO A 115 -16.23 -0.69 4.97
N ARG A 116 -17.17 -0.76 5.92
CA ARG A 116 -16.94 -0.39 7.34
C ARG A 116 -15.79 -1.16 7.99
N GLN A 117 -15.59 -2.40 7.56
CA GLN A 117 -14.54 -3.32 8.01
C GLN A 117 -13.16 -3.00 7.44
N MET A 118 -13.11 -2.15 6.40
CA MET A 118 -11.88 -1.76 5.72
C MET A 118 -11.36 -0.43 6.26
N GLU A 119 -10.09 -0.42 6.62
CA GLU A 119 -9.31 0.77 6.95
C GLU A 119 -8.10 0.88 6.01
N CYS A 120 -7.59 2.09 5.84
CA CYS A 120 -6.48 2.36 4.94
C CYS A 120 -5.47 3.27 5.61
N PHE A 121 -4.48 2.65 6.26
CA PHE A 121 -3.41 3.34 6.92
C PHE A 121 -2.38 3.84 5.91
N TYR A 122 -1.82 5.01 6.15
CA TYR A 122 -0.76 5.56 5.33
C TYR A 122 0.32 6.25 6.15
N TRP A 123 1.54 6.22 5.63
CA TRP A 123 2.70 6.84 6.25
C TRP A 123 3.76 7.20 5.20
N PRO A 124 4.69 8.13 5.52
CA PRO A 124 5.83 8.44 4.67
C PRO A 124 6.73 7.22 4.42
N TYR A 125 7.12 7.02 3.17
CA TYR A 125 8.00 5.96 2.74
C TYR A 125 9.16 6.53 1.91
N PRO A 126 10.23 7.03 2.56
CA PRO A 126 11.37 7.68 1.92
C PRO A 126 12.32 6.71 1.22
N PHE A 127 11.82 5.57 0.72
CA PHE A 127 12.64 4.52 0.13
C PHE A 127 12.22 4.25 -1.30
N SER A 128 13.20 3.84 -2.11
CA SER A 128 13.05 3.66 -3.55
C SER A 128 12.61 2.25 -3.97
N ASP A 129 12.57 1.30 -3.03
CA ASP A 129 11.99 -0.02 -3.31
C ASP A 129 10.45 0.05 -3.34
N GLN A 130 9.85 -0.88 -4.07
CA GLN A 130 8.42 -1.06 -4.11
C GLN A 130 8.08 -2.41 -3.50
N VAL A 131 7.12 -2.43 -2.59
CA VAL A 131 6.68 -3.63 -1.89
C VAL A 131 5.19 -3.79 -2.11
N ILE A 132 4.80 -4.96 -2.62
CA ILE A 132 3.40 -5.31 -2.83
C ILE A 132 3.15 -6.63 -2.13
N LEU A 133 2.36 -6.59 -1.06
CA LEU A 133 1.93 -7.78 -0.34
C LEU A 133 0.43 -8.00 -0.54
N ARG A 134 0.07 -9.25 -0.82
CA ARG A 134 -1.30 -9.69 -1.03
C ARG A 134 -1.59 -10.82 -0.05
N ASP A 135 -2.82 -10.84 0.46
CA ASP A 135 -3.39 -11.95 1.23
C ASP A 135 -2.48 -12.36 2.40
N VAL A 136 -2.11 -11.34 3.17
CA VAL A 136 -1.22 -11.48 4.32
C VAL A 136 -2.04 -11.36 5.59
N SER A 137 -1.73 -12.21 6.56
CA SER A 137 -2.19 -12.05 7.93
C SER A 137 -1.03 -11.81 8.87
N LEU A 138 -1.19 -10.84 9.76
CA LEU A 138 -0.28 -10.53 10.85
C LEU A 138 -0.88 -11.07 12.13
N GLY A 139 -0.23 -12.05 12.75
CA GLY A 139 -0.59 -12.57 14.07
C GLY A 139 0.32 -12.01 15.13
N ARG A 140 -0.18 -11.87 16.36
CA ARG A 140 0.65 -11.63 17.55
C ARG A 140 0.73 -12.92 18.37
N LEU A 141 1.92 -13.24 18.86
CA LEU A 141 2.13 -14.33 19.80
C LEU A 141 1.34 -14.01 21.09
N GLY A 142 0.38 -14.86 21.45
CA GLY A 142 -0.53 -14.61 22.58
C GLY A 142 -2.03 -14.83 22.31
N GLY A 143 -2.41 -15.32 21.12
CA GLY A 143 -3.79 -15.77 20.84
C GLY A 143 -4.75 -14.67 20.41
N HIS A 144 -4.23 -13.51 19.98
CA HIS A 144 -5.04 -12.45 19.41
C HIS A 144 -5.53 -12.79 18.00
N PRO A 145 -6.71 -12.30 17.58
CA PRO A 145 -7.17 -12.45 16.20
C PRO A 145 -6.13 -11.89 15.20
N PRO A 146 -5.80 -12.64 14.14
CA PRO A 146 -4.87 -12.16 13.13
C PRO A 146 -5.47 -10.98 12.37
N LEU A 147 -4.64 -10.00 12.05
CA LEU A 147 -5.01 -8.91 11.18
C LEU A 147 -4.79 -9.30 9.72
N PHE A 148 -5.84 -9.27 8.91
CA PHE A 148 -5.70 -9.42 7.46
C PHE A 148 -5.40 -8.08 6.81
N PHE A 149 -4.41 -8.05 5.93
CA PHE A 149 -4.04 -6.83 5.24
C PHE A 149 -3.43 -7.06 3.85
N LYS A 150 -3.46 -5.99 3.05
CA LYS A 150 -2.75 -5.83 1.77
C LYS A 150 -1.89 -4.58 1.87
N LEU A 151 -0.72 -4.60 1.25
CA LEU A 151 0.29 -3.55 1.40
C LEU A 151 0.77 -3.06 0.04
N LEU A 152 0.82 -1.75 -0.14
CA LEU A 152 1.44 -1.07 -1.26
C LEU A 152 2.45 -0.05 -0.71
N LYS A 153 3.75 -0.28 -0.92
CA LYS A 153 4.80 0.68 -0.60
C LYS A 153 5.48 1.12 -1.88
N PHE A 154 5.62 2.42 -2.06
CA PHE A 154 6.41 3.01 -3.13
C PHE A 154 6.79 4.43 -2.73
N TYR A 155 7.89 4.96 -3.28
CA TYR A 155 8.22 6.34 -2.99
C TYR A 155 7.09 7.30 -3.44
N PRO A 156 6.61 8.24 -2.60
CA PRO A 156 7.09 8.59 -1.25
C PRO A 156 6.18 8.12 -0.10
N LEU A 157 5.18 7.26 -0.36
CA LEU A 157 4.14 6.90 0.61
C LEU A 157 3.89 5.38 0.63
N SER A 158 3.54 4.88 1.81
CA SER A 158 3.05 3.52 1.98
C SER A 158 1.56 3.52 2.33
N PHE A 159 0.85 2.50 1.88
CA PHE A 159 -0.56 2.28 2.11
C PHE A 159 -0.80 0.84 2.55
N MET A 160 -1.52 0.67 3.65
CA MET A 160 -1.92 -0.63 4.20
C MET A 160 -3.44 -0.69 4.31
N LEU A 161 -4.04 -1.54 3.49
CA LEU A 161 -5.47 -1.87 3.57
C LEU A 161 -5.66 -3.01 4.55
N THR A 162 -6.47 -2.81 5.57
CA THR A 162 -6.78 -3.86 6.56
C THR A 162 -8.24 -4.28 6.47
N TRP A 163 -8.56 -5.48 6.95
CA TRP A 163 -9.92 -6.02 6.99
C TRP A 163 -10.24 -6.58 8.38
N GLU A 164 -11.44 -6.27 8.88
CA GLU A 164 -11.98 -6.77 10.15
C GLU A 164 -11.00 -6.62 11.31
N ARG A 165 -10.45 -5.40 11.45
CA ARG A 165 -9.54 -5.08 12.54
C ARG A 165 -10.28 -5.08 13.88
N ASP A 166 -9.74 -5.83 14.82
CA ASP A 166 -10.11 -5.72 16.23
C ASP A 166 -9.32 -4.58 16.91
N VAL A 167 -10.05 -3.57 17.38
CA VAL A 167 -9.53 -2.50 18.24
C VAL A 167 -9.89 -2.89 19.67
N PRO A 168 -8.92 -3.19 20.57
CA PRO A 168 -7.64 -2.48 20.75
C PRO A 168 -6.38 -3.26 20.30
N THR A 169 -6.53 -4.49 19.83
CA THR A 169 -5.44 -5.43 19.54
C THR A 169 -4.37 -4.84 18.61
N TRP A 170 -4.82 -4.14 17.57
CA TRP A 170 -3.96 -3.55 16.54
C TRP A 170 -4.07 -2.03 16.53
N ASN A 171 -3.15 -1.32 17.21
CA ASN A 171 -3.07 0.14 17.18
C ASN A 171 -1.76 0.62 16.54
N PHE A 172 -1.84 1.01 15.26
CA PHE A 172 -0.67 1.44 14.48
C PHE A 172 -0.21 2.86 14.75
N ARG A 173 -1.02 3.70 15.44
CA ARG A 173 -0.77 5.14 15.61
C ARG A 173 -0.44 5.88 14.29
N MET A 174 -0.98 5.39 13.18
CA MET A 174 -0.82 5.98 11.85
C MET A 174 -2.07 6.75 11.43
N GLN A 175 -1.91 7.57 10.40
CA GLN A 175 -3.05 8.22 9.76
C GLN A 175 -3.85 7.18 8.97
N ASP A 176 -5.17 7.36 8.92
CA ASP A 176 -6.11 6.43 8.28
C ASP A 176 -7.05 7.22 7.37
N LEU A 177 -7.09 6.87 6.08
CA LEU A 177 -7.98 7.49 5.09
C LEU A 177 -9.45 7.15 5.34
N ALA A 178 -9.74 6.05 6.02
CA ALA A 178 -11.11 5.66 6.29
C ALA A 178 -11.83 6.60 7.29
N ARG A 179 -11.11 7.53 7.95
CA ARG A 179 -11.73 8.64 8.70
C ARG A 179 -12.59 9.55 7.81
N TYR A 180 -12.27 9.64 6.52
CA TYR A 180 -12.98 10.46 5.54
C TYR A 180 -14.12 9.70 4.84
N ARG A 181 -14.51 8.51 5.34
CA ARG A 181 -15.53 7.62 4.75
C ARG A 181 -16.88 8.27 4.46
N ARG A 182 -17.22 9.39 5.11
CA ARG A 182 -18.47 10.12 4.90
C ARG A 182 -18.42 11.14 3.77
N LEU A 183 -17.23 11.40 3.22
CA LEU A 183 -17.05 12.32 2.10
C LEU A 183 -17.43 11.66 0.78
N SER A 184 -17.87 12.49 -0.17
CA SER A 184 -18.06 12.12 -1.57
C SER A 184 -16.72 12.01 -2.31
N ASN A 185 -16.75 11.55 -3.57
CA ASN A 185 -15.54 11.56 -4.42
C ASN A 185 -15.11 12.95 -4.86
N ASP A 186 -15.96 13.96 -4.73
CA ASP A 186 -15.67 15.32 -5.18
C ASP A 186 -15.29 16.26 -4.03
N ASP A 187 -15.57 15.83 -2.79
CA ASP A 187 -15.22 16.55 -1.57
C ASP A 187 -13.71 16.55 -1.37
N SER A 188 -13.15 17.73 -1.11
CA SER A 188 -11.75 17.93 -0.76
C SER A 188 -11.58 17.94 0.76
N ALA A 189 -10.44 17.44 1.24
CA ALA A 189 -10.01 17.60 2.63
C ALA A 189 -8.49 17.63 2.75
N ALA A 190 -8.01 18.27 3.82
CA ALA A 190 -6.61 18.23 4.25
C ALA A 190 -6.24 16.83 4.74
N LEU A 191 -5.41 16.11 3.99
CA LEU A 191 -4.73 14.91 4.49
C LEU A 191 -3.48 15.30 5.25
N ILE A 192 -3.34 14.80 6.47
CA ILE A 192 -2.16 15.03 7.31
C ILE A 192 -1.11 13.97 7.00
N ILE A 193 0.09 14.39 6.64
CA ILE A 193 1.27 13.53 6.51
C ILE A 193 2.18 13.81 7.70
N ASP A 194 2.30 12.82 8.59
CA ASP A 194 3.16 12.86 9.77
C ASP A 194 4.54 12.31 9.44
N LEU A 195 5.57 13.15 9.50
CA LEU A 195 6.96 12.81 9.19
C LEU A 195 7.72 12.23 10.40
N GLN A 196 7.12 12.24 11.60
CA GLN A 196 7.72 11.68 12.81
C GLN A 196 7.29 10.23 13.06
N ALA A 197 6.08 9.86 12.63
CA ALA A 197 5.51 8.52 12.80
C ALA A 197 5.84 7.58 11.61
N VAL A 198 7.13 7.40 11.30
CA VAL A 198 7.60 6.55 10.19
C VAL A 198 8.05 5.17 10.70
N PRO A 199 7.37 4.07 10.34
CA PRO A 199 7.81 2.72 10.64
C PRO A 199 9.17 2.38 10.00
N PRO A 200 9.87 1.35 10.50
CA PRO A 200 11.04 0.81 9.81
C PRO A 200 10.72 0.46 8.36
N GLN A 201 11.69 0.63 7.45
CA GLN A 201 11.52 0.38 6.01
C GLN A 201 10.81 -0.95 5.72
N ARG A 202 11.20 -1.99 6.45
CA ARG A 202 10.70 -3.36 6.25
C ARG A 202 9.46 -3.71 7.08
N TRP A 203 8.85 -2.78 7.80
CA TRP A 203 7.64 -3.08 8.55
C TRP A 203 6.39 -2.89 7.66
N PRO A 204 5.41 -3.81 7.61
CA PRO A 204 5.25 -5.01 8.45
C PRO A 204 5.81 -6.32 7.87
N GLU A 205 6.43 -6.33 6.69
CA GLU A 205 6.96 -7.55 6.05
C GLU A 205 8.06 -8.26 6.86
N ALA A 206 8.81 -7.49 7.64
CA ALA A 206 9.66 -7.93 8.73
C ALA A 206 8.99 -7.45 10.03
N PRO A 207 8.14 -8.28 10.66
CA PRO A 207 7.42 -7.90 11.87
C PRO A 207 8.39 -7.61 13.03
N LEU A 208 7.92 -6.81 14.00
CA LEU A 208 8.64 -6.56 15.25
C LEU A 208 8.56 -7.79 16.17
N ASP A 209 9.44 -7.82 17.18
CA ASP A 209 9.47 -8.88 18.20
C ASP A 209 8.08 -9.07 18.82
N ASP A 210 7.55 -10.31 18.76
CA ASP A 210 6.19 -10.75 19.15
C ASP A 210 5.16 -10.97 18.01
N CYS A 211 5.49 -10.60 16.77
CA CYS A 211 4.57 -10.72 15.63
C CYS A 211 5.03 -11.79 14.62
N MET A 212 4.06 -12.49 14.03
CA MET A 212 4.27 -13.49 12.97
C MET A 212 3.51 -13.09 11.72
N LEU A 213 4.17 -13.17 10.57
CA LEU A 213 3.57 -12.95 9.27
C LEU A 213 3.19 -14.31 8.65
N MET A 214 1.93 -14.47 8.26
CA MET A 214 1.47 -15.61 7.47
C MET A 214 1.00 -15.11 6.11
N MET A 215 1.39 -15.78 5.04
CA MET A 215 1.08 -15.36 3.67
C MET A 215 0.46 -16.53 2.91
N ALA A 216 -0.69 -16.29 2.27
CA ALA A 216 -1.35 -17.29 1.42
C ALA A 216 -0.91 -17.22 -0.05
N GLY A 217 -0.17 -16.16 -0.45
CA GLY A 217 0.27 -15.92 -1.82
C GLY A 217 1.77 -15.66 -1.96
N LYS A 218 2.21 -15.39 -3.20
CA LYS A 218 3.60 -14.96 -3.50
C LYS A 218 3.74 -13.45 -3.30
N PRO A 219 4.47 -12.99 -2.26
CA PRO A 219 4.78 -11.58 -2.05
C PRO A 219 5.84 -11.10 -3.05
N MET A 220 5.71 -9.86 -3.53
CA MET A 220 6.58 -9.31 -4.57
C MET A 220 7.29 -8.06 -4.10
N ILE A 221 8.59 -7.98 -4.38
CA ILE A 221 9.42 -6.82 -4.09
C ILE A 221 10.14 -6.42 -5.36
N ALA A 222 10.15 -5.12 -5.65
CA ALA A 222 10.95 -4.55 -6.72
C ALA A 222 11.95 -3.54 -6.15
N GLU A 223 13.24 -3.80 -6.35
CA GLU A 223 14.32 -2.95 -5.86
C GLU A 223 14.96 -2.16 -7.02
N PRO A 224 15.43 -0.92 -6.77
CA PRO A 224 16.32 -0.25 -7.69
C PRO A 224 17.60 -1.06 -7.88
N ARG A 225 18.22 -0.92 -9.05
CA ARG A 225 19.50 -1.55 -9.33
C ARG A 225 20.57 -0.96 -8.39
N ALA A 226 21.33 -1.81 -7.71
CA ALA A 226 22.59 -1.35 -7.11
C ALA A 226 23.51 -0.87 -8.24
N GLU A 227 23.89 0.40 -8.22
CA GLU A 227 24.94 0.88 -9.12
C GLU A 227 26.17 0.00 -8.89
N ARG A 228 26.58 -0.74 -9.93
CA ARG A 228 27.89 -1.39 -9.90
C ARG A 228 28.88 -0.24 -9.85
N GLY A 229 29.62 -0.17 -8.74
CA GLY A 229 30.32 1.01 -8.30
C GLY A 229 31.07 1.76 -9.40
N ALA A 230 31.04 3.09 -9.27
CA ALA A 230 32.13 3.92 -9.73
C ALA A 230 33.42 3.43 -9.04
N ARG A 231 34.27 2.77 -9.83
CA ARG A 231 35.71 2.70 -9.65
C ARG A 231 36.34 3.16 -10.95
#